data_AF-A0A7V1DTM2-F1
#
_entry.id   AF-A0A7V1DTM2-F1
#
_cell.length_a   1.000
_cell.length_b   1.000
_cell.length_c   1.000
_cell.angle_alpha   90.00
_cell.angle_beta   90.00
_cell.angle_gamma   90.00
#
_symmetry.space_group_name_H-M   'P 1'
#
loop_
_entity.id
_entity.type
_entity.pdbx_description
1 polymer ?
#
loop_
_entity_poly.entity_id
_entity_poly.type
_entity_poly.pdbx_seq_one_letter_code
_entity_poly.pdbx_strand_id
1 'polypeptide(L)'
;MKNTTKKIEEFIILKPILSAFLAVLVIALLLAGGGFLISKSKKPLSQVASLISNKASQTVSLFSKDKDNDGLSDREERKYGTDPDNPDTDGDGYLDGEEIASGYDPLKPAPYDVLAGAESTVPRPLPKNLTSQLAKSISEGIISARISEEEGIASLERLLE
;
A
#
# COMPACT_ATOMS: atom_id res chain seq x y z
N MET A 1 95.53 14.56 -22.31
CA MET A 1 94.75 13.85 -23.36
C MET A 1 94.24 12.47 -22.93
N LYS A 2 93.95 12.21 -21.63
CA LYS A 2 93.50 10.87 -21.16
C LYS A 2 92.01 10.82 -20.74
N ASN A 3 91.29 11.95 -20.81
CA ASN A 3 89.98 12.09 -20.17
C ASN A 3 88.82 11.87 -21.16
N THR A 4 89.09 11.97 -22.47
CA THR A 4 88.07 11.78 -23.50
C THR A 4 87.83 10.29 -23.78
N THR A 5 88.86 9.45 -23.74
CA THR A 5 88.75 8.00 -23.99
C THR A 5 88.01 7.27 -22.87
N LYS A 6 88.24 7.66 -21.60
CA LYS A 6 87.56 7.06 -20.44
C LYS A 6 86.04 7.27 -20.46
N LYS A 7 85.59 8.44 -20.96
CA LYS A 7 84.17 8.80 -21.06
C LYS A 7 83.43 8.01 -22.16
N ILE A 8 84.14 7.57 -23.19
CA ILE A 8 83.57 6.79 -24.29
C ILE A 8 83.39 5.33 -23.87
N GLU A 9 84.34 4.77 -23.10
CA GLU A 9 84.22 3.40 -22.57
C GLU A 9 83.09 3.25 -21.53
N GLU A 10 82.91 4.21 -20.62
CA GLU A 10 81.74 4.23 -19.72
C GLU A 10 80.43 4.30 -20.50
N PHE A 11 80.34 5.09 -21.57
CA PHE A 11 79.11 5.23 -22.35
C PHE A 11 78.77 3.98 -23.17
N ILE A 12 79.79 3.22 -23.61
CA ILE A 12 79.61 1.95 -24.31
C ILE A 12 79.08 0.88 -23.36
N ILE A 13 79.57 0.84 -22.12
CA ILE A 13 79.15 -0.13 -21.10
C ILE A 13 77.79 0.26 -20.47
N LEU A 14 77.50 1.56 -20.34
CA LEU A 14 76.29 2.06 -19.69
C LEU A 14 75.01 1.89 -20.53
N LYS A 15 75.11 1.94 -21.86
CA LYS A 15 73.97 1.74 -22.78
C LYS A 15 73.24 0.39 -22.63
N PRO A 16 73.92 -0.77 -22.66
CA PRO A 16 73.25 -2.05 -22.49
C PRO A 16 72.69 -2.22 -21.07
N ILE A 17 73.40 -1.74 -20.04
CA ILE A 17 72.93 -1.79 -18.65
C ILE A 17 71.64 -0.99 -18.48
N LEU A 18 71.59 0.25 -18.98
CA LEU A 18 70.40 1.10 -18.90
C LEU A 18 69.21 0.48 -19.65
N SER A 19 69.46 -0.17 -20.80
CA SER A 19 68.42 -0.88 -21.55
C SER A 19 67.88 -2.12 -20.81
N ALA A 20 68.74 -2.85 -20.11
CA ALA A 20 68.36 -4.00 -19.30
C ALA A 20 67.52 -3.57 -18.08
N PHE A 21 67.92 -2.49 -17.40
CA PHE A 21 67.12 -1.93 -16.30
C PHE A 21 65.74 -1.44 -16.76
N LEU A 22 65.66 -0.77 -17.92
CA LEU A 22 64.39 -0.33 -18.47
C LEU A 22 63.49 -1.51 -18.87
N ALA A 23 64.05 -2.58 -19.44
CA ALA A 23 63.30 -3.79 -19.77
C ALA A 23 62.73 -4.49 -18.53
N VAL A 24 63.51 -4.60 -17.45
CA VAL A 24 63.04 -5.16 -16.18
C VAL A 24 61.96 -4.29 -15.54
N LEU A 25 62.08 -2.96 -15.62
CA LEU A 25 61.07 -2.02 -15.12
C LEU A 25 59.74 -2.18 -15.89
N VAL A 26 59.79 -2.32 -17.22
CA VAL A 26 58.60 -2.52 -18.05
C VAL A 26 57.92 -3.85 -17.73
N ILE A 27 58.69 -4.93 -17.55
CA ILE A 27 58.15 -6.24 -17.15
C ILE A 27 57.53 -6.17 -15.75
N ALA A 28 58.19 -5.50 -14.80
CA ALA A 28 57.65 -5.29 -13.46
C ALA A 28 56.34 -4.48 -13.48
N LEU A 29 56.24 -3.45 -14.33
CA LEU A 29 55.01 -2.67 -14.53
C LEU A 29 53.90 -3.48 -15.22
N LEU A 30 54.23 -4.39 -16.13
CA LEU A 30 53.25 -5.29 -16.75
C LEU A 30 52.72 -6.32 -15.74
N LEU A 31 53.60 -6.87 -14.89
CA LEU A 31 53.21 -7.82 -13.84
C LEU A 31 52.44 -7.13 -12.70
N ALA A 32 52.87 -5.95 -12.26
CA ALA A 32 52.19 -5.19 -11.21
C ALA A 32 50.89 -4.51 -11.72
N GLY A 33 50.91 -3.99 -12.95
CA GLY A 33 49.75 -3.36 -13.59
C GLY A 33 48.67 -4.36 -14.02
N GLY A 34 49.06 -5.59 -14.40
CA GLY A 34 48.12 -6.65 -14.76
C GLY A 34 47.24 -7.15 -13.61
N GLY A 35 47.70 -7.03 -12.35
CA GLY A 35 46.96 -7.47 -11.17
C GLY A 35 45.91 -6.47 -10.64
N PHE A 36 46.04 -5.17 -10.96
CA PHE A 36 45.24 -4.12 -10.34
C PHE A 36 43.84 -3.94 -10.95
N LEU A 37 43.60 -4.41 -12.18
CA LEU A 37 42.34 -4.14 -12.89
C LEU A 37 41.22 -5.17 -12.68
N ILE A 38 41.44 -6.28 -11.96
CA ILE A 38 40.38 -7.28 -11.71
C ILE A 38 39.55 -6.99 -10.45
N SER A 39 39.87 -5.96 -9.68
CA SER A 39 39.19 -5.70 -8.40
C SER A 39 38.32 -4.45 -8.45
N LYS A 40 37.09 -4.55 -8.99
CA LYS A 40 35.87 -3.84 -8.51
C LYS A 40 34.70 -3.96 -9.51
N SER A 41 33.87 -5.00 -9.36
CA SER A 41 32.42 -4.90 -9.58
C SER A 41 31.73 -6.25 -9.32
N LYS A 42 31.38 -6.53 -8.07
CA LYS A 42 30.29 -7.45 -7.76
C LYS A 42 29.33 -6.70 -6.85
N LYS A 43 28.38 -5.96 -7.44
CA LYS A 43 27.19 -5.55 -6.69
C LYS A 43 26.48 -6.86 -6.29
N PRO A 44 26.25 -7.12 -4.99
CA PRO A 44 25.69 -8.40 -4.60
C PRO A 44 24.26 -8.50 -5.14
N LEU A 45 24.02 -9.56 -5.91
CA LEU A 45 22.73 -9.87 -6.55
C LEU A 45 21.59 -10.07 -5.53
N SER A 46 21.89 -10.10 -4.24
CA SER A 46 20.92 -10.14 -3.14
C SER A 46 20.17 -8.82 -2.93
N GLN A 47 20.72 -7.67 -3.35
CA GLN A 47 20.03 -6.38 -3.20
C GLN A 47 19.01 -6.11 -4.30
N VAL A 48 19.15 -6.72 -5.49
CA VAL A 48 18.14 -6.59 -6.54
C VAL A 48 16.89 -7.43 -6.24
N ALA A 49 17.05 -8.56 -5.55
CA ALA A 49 15.93 -9.40 -5.13
C ALA A 49 15.02 -8.70 -4.11
N SER A 50 15.58 -7.96 -3.14
CA SER A 50 14.79 -7.19 -2.18
C SER A 50 14.11 -5.98 -2.81
N LEU A 51 14.75 -5.32 -3.78
CA LEU A 51 14.12 -4.22 -4.53
C LEU A 51 12.97 -4.71 -5.43
N ILE A 52 13.12 -5.88 -6.07
CA ILE A 52 12.05 -6.50 -6.85
C ILE A 52 10.93 -6.99 -5.91
N SER A 53 11.26 -7.58 -4.76
CA SER A 53 10.27 -8.03 -3.77
C SER A 53 9.44 -6.86 -3.23
N ASN A 54 10.09 -5.76 -2.83
CA ASN A 54 9.39 -4.59 -2.30
C ASN A 54 8.56 -3.87 -3.38
N LYS A 55 9.07 -3.81 -4.62
CA LYS A 55 8.36 -3.17 -5.73
C LYS A 55 7.20 -4.03 -6.25
N ALA A 56 7.36 -5.35 -6.31
CA ALA A 56 6.29 -6.28 -6.67
C ALA A 56 5.20 -6.29 -5.60
N SER A 57 5.57 -6.29 -4.31
CA SER A 57 4.62 -6.20 -3.19
C SER A 57 3.87 -4.86 -3.19
N GLN A 58 4.53 -3.75 -3.49
CA GLN A 58 3.86 -2.46 -3.70
C GLN A 58 2.91 -2.46 -4.90
N THR A 59 3.27 -3.10 -6.02
CA THR A 59 2.36 -3.14 -7.18
C THR A 59 1.14 -4.01 -6.93
N VAL A 60 1.27 -5.14 -6.22
CA VAL A 60 0.11 -5.96 -5.84
C VAL A 60 -0.73 -5.24 -4.79
N SER A 61 -0.08 -4.61 -3.81
CA SER A 61 -0.73 -3.83 -2.75
C SER A 61 -1.44 -2.59 -3.28
N LEU A 62 -1.11 -2.04 -4.45
CA LEU A 62 -1.82 -0.89 -5.05
C LEU A 62 -3.05 -1.31 -5.86
N PHE A 63 -3.10 -2.55 -6.35
CA PHE A 63 -4.31 -3.13 -6.96
C PHE A 63 -5.27 -3.69 -5.90
N SER A 64 -4.76 -3.94 -4.69
CA SER A 64 -5.54 -4.38 -3.53
C SER A 64 -5.46 -3.38 -2.38
N LYS A 65 -5.12 -2.11 -2.66
CA LYS A 65 -5.13 -1.09 -1.61
C LYS A 65 -6.59 -0.73 -1.42
N ASP A 66 -7.05 -0.88 -0.21
CA ASP A 66 -8.36 -0.48 0.28
C ASP A 66 -8.02 0.47 1.44
N LYS A 67 -8.09 1.77 1.17
CA LYS A 67 -7.47 2.79 2.04
C LYS A 67 -8.36 3.11 3.23
N ASP A 68 -9.67 3.10 3.05
CA ASP A 68 -10.68 3.32 4.06
C ASP A 68 -11.28 2.01 4.62
N ASN A 69 -10.97 0.86 4.03
CA ASN A 69 -11.34 -0.49 4.48
C ASN A 69 -12.85 -0.74 4.39
N ASP A 70 -13.51 -0.20 3.37
CA ASP A 70 -14.94 -0.34 3.12
C ASP A 70 -15.30 -1.61 2.31
N GLY A 71 -14.28 -2.29 1.76
CA GLY A 71 -14.42 -3.48 0.93
C GLY A 71 -14.22 -3.25 -0.58
N LEU A 72 -13.94 -2.01 -1.00
CA LEU A 72 -13.52 -1.66 -2.36
C LEU A 72 -12.03 -1.31 -2.38
N SER A 73 -11.34 -1.72 -3.45
CA SER A 73 -10.00 -1.20 -3.67
C SER A 73 -10.02 0.25 -4.19
N ASP A 74 -8.97 1.04 -3.92
CA ASP A 74 -8.74 2.41 -4.45
C ASP A 74 -8.92 2.52 -5.98
N ARG A 75 -8.84 1.38 -6.70
CA ARG A 75 -9.08 1.29 -8.14
C ARG A 75 -10.55 1.04 -8.48
N GLU A 76 -11.23 0.19 -7.73
CA GLU A 76 -12.66 -0.04 -7.84
C GLU A 76 -13.43 1.22 -7.47
N GLU A 77 -13.03 1.90 -6.42
CA GLU A 77 -13.64 3.17 -6.02
C GLU A 77 -13.57 4.22 -7.13
N ARG A 78 -12.40 4.42 -7.74
CA ARG A 78 -12.27 5.28 -8.94
C ARG A 78 -13.12 4.84 -10.13
N LYS A 79 -13.46 3.56 -10.24
CA LYS A 79 -14.32 3.04 -11.31
C LYS A 79 -15.79 3.35 -11.01
N TYR A 80 -16.19 3.30 -9.75
CA TYR A 80 -17.55 3.59 -9.30
C TYR A 80 -17.79 5.07 -8.99
N GLY A 81 -16.73 5.86 -8.85
CA GLY A 81 -16.79 7.30 -8.59
C GLY A 81 -16.81 7.66 -7.11
N THR A 82 -16.55 6.70 -6.22
CA THR A 82 -16.50 6.88 -4.75
C THR A 82 -15.15 7.47 -4.31
N ASP A 83 -15.08 7.96 -3.06
CA ASP A 83 -13.91 8.62 -2.49
C ASP A 83 -13.02 7.64 -1.70
N PRO A 84 -11.78 7.34 -2.16
CA PRO A 84 -10.86 6.40 -1.48
C PRO A 84 -10.42 6.77 -0.07
N ASP A 85 -10.78 7.96 0.39
CA ASP A 85 -10.52 8.43 1.75
C ASP A 85 -11.75 8.37 2.65
N ASN A 86 -12.91 7.97 2.11
CA ASN A 86 -14.18 8.03 2.80
C ASN A 86 -15.01 6.77 2.53
N PRO A 87 -15.18 5.91 3.55
CA PRO A 87 -15.83 4.61 3.36
C PRO A 87 -17.34 4.69 3.10
N ASP A 88 -17.94 5.89 3.15
CA ASP A 88 -19.37 6.18 2.94
C ASP A 88 -19.45 7.51 2.16
N THR A 89 -19.37 7.43 0.83
CA THR A 89 -19.19 8.59 -0.05
C THR A 89 -20.39 9.54 -0.01
N ASP A 90 -21.60 9.02 0.08
CA ASP A 90 -22.81 9.83 0.10
C ASP A 90 -23.30 10.22 1.51
N GLY A 91 -22.69 9.63 2.55
CA GLY A 91 -22.88 9.99 3.94
C GLY A 91 -24.20 9.49 4.52
N ASP A 92 -24.81 8.48 3.91
CA ASP A 92 -26.07 7.93 4.38
C ASP A 92 -25.90 6.98 5.56
N GLY A 93 -24.68 6.48 5.80
CA GLY A 93 -24.26 5.55 6.85
C GLY A 93 -24.07 4.09 6.40
N TYR A 94 -24.14 3.79 5.11
CA TYR A 94 -23.74 2.53 4.50
C TYR A 94 -22.36 2.64 3.85
N LEU A 95 -21.62 1.52 3.83
CA LEU A 95 -20.27 1.50 3.25
C LEU A 95 -20.35 1.35 1.74
N ASP A 96 -19.62 2.14 0.95
CA ASP A 96 -19.72 2.12 -0.52
C ASP A 96 -19.58 0.69 -1.09
N GLY A 97 -18.65 -0.11 -0.54
CA GLY A 97 -18.49 -1.52 -0.89
C GLY A 97 -19.67 -2.43 -0.60
N GLU A 98 -20.39 -2.22 0.50
CA GLU A 98 -21.62 -2.95 0.84
C GLU A 98 -22.74 -2.61 -0.15
N GLU A 99 -22.82 -1.34 -0.55
CA GLU A 99 -23.84 -0.84 -1.47
C GLU A 99 -23.69 -1.46 -2.86
N ILE A 100 -22.46 -1.44 -3.38
CA ILE A 100 -22.16 -2.04 -4.69
C ILE A 100 -22.40 -3.54 -4.67
N ALA A 101 -21.99 -4.24 -3.60
CA ALA A 101 -22.24 -5.67 -3.44
C ALA A 101 -23.76 -6.00 -3.40
N SER A 102 -24.55 -5.07 -2.87
CA SER A 102 -26.00 -5.19 -2.73
C SER A 102 -26.80 -4.62 -3.93
N GLY A 103 -26.13 -4.05 -4.93
CA GLY A 103 -26.75 -3.55 -6.16
C GLY A 103 -27.31 -2.13 -6.08
N TYR A 104 -26.75 -1.32 -5.19
CA TYR A 104 -27.14 0.07 -4.96
C TYR A 104 -26.06 1.07 -5.39
N ASP A 105 -26.43 2.35 -5.42
CA ASP A 105 -25.64 3.46 -5.93
C ASP A 105 -24.94 4.21 -4.79
N PRO A 106 -23.62 4.03 -4.58
CA PRO A 106 -22.88 4.65 -3.46
C PRO A 106 -22.67 6.17 -3.58
N LEU A 107 -23.23 6.77 -4.63
CA LEU A 107 -23.22 8.21 -4.84
C LEU A 107 -24.57 8.85 -4.53
N LYS A 108 -25.55 8.05 -4.07
CA LYS A 108 -26.91 8.51 -3.80
C LYS A 108 -27.33 8.01 -2.44
N PRO A 109 -27.61 8.92 -1.50
CA PRO A 109 -27.98 8.48 -0.16
C PRO A 109 -29.31 7.71 -0.18
N ALA A 110 -29.38 6.68 0.66
CA ALA A 110 -30.61 5.99 1.01
C ALA A 110 -31.73 7.00 1.36
N PRO A 111 -32.99 6.64 1.07
CA PRO A 111 -33.48 5.28 0.83
C PRO A 111 -33.76 4.92 -0.63
N TYR A 112 -33.38 5.75 -1.62
CA TYR A 112 -33.79 5.61 -3.03
C TYR A 112 -32.63 5.41 -4.01
N ASP A 113 -31.54 4.83 -3.51
CA ASP A 113 -30.22 4.61 -4.09
C ASP A 113 -30.13 3.39 -5.04
N VAL A 114 -31.17 3.13 -5.84
CA VAL A 114 -31.26 1.89 -6.62
C VAL A 114 -30.51 2.00 -7.97
N LEU A 115 -29.58 1.08 -8.26
CA LEU A 115 -28.96 0.99 -9.59
C LEU A 115 -29.99 0.53 -10.63
N ALA A 116 -29.98 1.17 -11.80
CA ALA A 116 -30.93 0.91 -12.88
C ALA A 116 -30.96 -0.59 -13.26
N GLY A 117 -32.07 -1.28 -12.93
CA GLY A 117 -32.26 -2.71 -13.20
C GLY A 117 -32.45 -3.59 -11.95
N ALA A 118 -32.17 -3.07 -10.74
CA ALA A 118 -32.59 -3.71 -9.51
C ALA A 118 -34.07 -3.36 -9.25
N GLU A 119 -34.96 -4.32 -9.47
CA GLU A 119 -36.40 -4.17 -9.24
C GLU A 119 -36.70 -4.22 -7.73
N SER A 120 -36.12 -3.32 -6.94
CA SER A 120 -36.45 -3.17 -5.51
C SER A 120 -37.53 -2.11 -5.36
N THR A 121 -38.76 -2.55 -5.08
CA THR A 121 -39.89 -1.67 -4.70
C THR A 121 -39.85 -1.28 -3.22
N VAL A 122 -38.90 -1.83 -2.46
CA VAL A 122 -38.70 -1.55 -1.04
C VAL A 122 -37.48 -0.65 -0.88
N PRO A 123 -37.66 0.61 -0.42
CA PRO A 123 -36.55 1.52 -0.14
C PRO A 123 -35.60 0.91 0.89
N ARG A 124 -34.29 1.10 0.71
CA ARG A 124 -33.31 0.68 1.72
C ARG A 124 -33.61 1.44 3.02
N PRO A 125 -33.74 0.76 4.18
CA PRO A 125 -33.94 1.47 5.44
C PRO A 125 -32.74 2.38 5.73
N LEU A 126 -32.95 3.52 6.40
CA LEU A 126 -31.83 4.34 6.87
C LEU A 126 -31.03 3.59 7.95
N PRO A 127 -29.71 3.82 8.07
CA PRO A 127 -28.93 3.19 9.10
C PRO A 127 -29.30 3.73 10.48
N LYS A 128 -29.10 2.88 11.49
CA LYS A 128 -29.59 3.12 12.85
C LYS A 128 -28.71 4.12 13.58
N ASN A 129 -29.05 5.41 13.50
CA ASN A 129 -28.39 6.45 14.32
C ASN A 129 -28.90 6.48 15.78
N LEU A 130 -28.16 7.15 16.67
CA LEU A 130 -28.49 7.28 18.09
C LEU A 130 -29.90 7.83 18.32
N THR A 131 -30.34 8.79 17.49
CA THR A 131 -31.67 9.38 17.57
C THR A 131 -32.76 8.35 17.28
N SER A 132 -32.60 7.52 16.25
CA SER A 132 -33.57 6.49 15.91
C SER A 132 -33.55 5.33 16.91
N GLN A 133 -32.38 4.99 17.45
CA GLN A 133 -32.24 4.02 18.55
C GLN A 133 -32.89 4.52 19.84
N LEU A 134 -32.71 5.80 20.19
CA LEU A 134 -33.32 6.41 21.37
C LEU A 134 -34.84 6.55 21.20
N ALA A 135 -35.31 7.03 20.05
CA ALA A 135 -36.74 7.13 19.76
C ALA A 135 -37.41 5.75 19.86
N LYS A 136 -36.75 4.71 19.32
CA LYS A 136 -37.21 3.33 19.43
C LYS A 136 -37.22 2.84 20.88
N SER A 137 -36.13 3.00 21.63
CA SER A 137 -36.04 2.52 23.01
C SER A 137 -37.02 3.23 23.95
N ILE A 138 -37.24 4.53 23.76
CA ILE A 138 -38.26 5.29 24.48
C ILE A 138 -39.66 4.77 24.12
N SER A 139 -39.95 4.58 22.84
CA SER A 139 -41.26 4.08 22.41
C SER A 139 -41.57 2.70 22.97
N GLU A 140 -40.60 1.78 22.94
CA GLU A 140 -40.73 0.43 23.49
C GLU A 140 -40.84 0.45 25.02
N GLY A 141 -40.10 1.34 25.70
CA GLY A 141 -40.17 1.53 27.15
C GLY A 141 -41.51 2.09 27.61
N ILE A 142 -42.08 3.06 26.90
CA ILE A 142 -43.40 3.62 27.23
C ILE A 142 -44.51 2.60 26.99
N ILE A 143 -44.45 1.87 25.86
CA ILE A 143 -45.45 0.84 25.54
C ILE A 143 -45.41 -0.28 26.58
N SER A 144 -44.23 -0.76 26.96
CA SER A 144 -44.09 -1.80 27.98
C SER A 144 -44.57 -1.34 29.35
N ALA A 145 -44.28 -0.09 29.75
CA ALA A 145 -44.81 0.48 31.00
C ALA A 145 -46.34 0.59 31.00
N ARG A 146 -46.95 1.06 29.90
CA ARG A 146 -48.40 1.22 29.78
C ARG A 146 -49.16 -0.10 29.77
N ILE A 147 -48.61 -1.13 29.12
CA ILE A 147 -49.18 -2.48 29.10
C ILE A 147 -49.09 -3.10 30.50
N SER A 148 -47.99 -2.87 31.23
CA SER A 148 -47.86 -3.34 32.62
C SER A 148 -48.86 -2.68 33.57
N GLU A 149 -49.23 -1.42 33.33
CA GLU A 149 -50.29 -0.75 34.08
C GLU A 149 -51.67 -1.31 33.72
N GLU A 150 -51.99 -1.51 32.43
CA GLU A 150 -53.30 -2.04 32.01
C GLU A 150 -53.58 -3.49 32.48
N GLU A 151 -52.58 -4.39 32.47
CA GLU A 151 -52.78 -5.75 33.00
C GLU A 151 -52.98 -5.78 34.51
N GLY A 152 -52.44 -4.78 35.23
CA GLY A 152 -52.66 -4.60 36.67
C GLY A 152 -54.09 -4.19 37.00
N ILE A 153 -54.67 -3.26 36.25
CA ILE A 153 -56.08 -2.82 36.42
C ILE A 153 -57.06 -3.90 35.98
N ALA A 154 -56.79 -4.61 34.88
CA ALA A 154 -57.61 -5.74 34.43
C ALA A 154 -57.62 -6.91 35.44
N SER A 155 -56.53 -7.09 36.19
CA SER A 155 -56.45 -8.09 37.28
C SER A 155 -57.22 -7.67 38.53
N LEU A 156 -57.45 -6.37 38.75
CA LEU A 156 -58.24 -5.86 39.88
C LEU A 156 -59.75 -5.88 39.62
N GLU A 157 -60.21 -5.66 38.38
CA GLU A 157 -61.64 -5.82 38.04
C GLU A 157 -62.11 -7.28 38.16
N ARG A 158 -61.25 -8.26 37.83
CA ARG A 158 -61.55 -9.70 37.99
C ARG A 158 -61.60 -10.20 39.44
N LEU A 159 -61.15 -9.42 40.41
CA LEU A 159 -61.22 -9.73 41.85
C LEU A 159 -62.42 -9.06 42.54
N LEU A 160 -63.16 -8.21 41.83
CA LEU A 160 -64.36 -7.52 42.31
C LEU A 160 -65.67 -8.09 41.73
N GLU A 161 -65.60 -9.19 40.99
CA GLU A 161 -66.72 -9.96 40.45
C GLU A 161 -66.78 -11.36 41.04
#